data_AF-A0A3S4JZ63-F1
#
_entry.id   AF-A0A3S4JZ63-F1
#
_cell.length_a   1.000
_cell.length_b   1.000
_cell.length_c   1.000
_cell.angle_alpha   90.00
_cell.angle_beta   90.00
_cell.angle_gamma   90.00
#
_symmetry.space_group_name_H-M   'P 1'
#
loop_
_entity.id
_entity.type
_entity.pdbx_description
1 polymer ?
#
loop_
_entity_poly.entity_id
_entity_poly.type
_entity_poly.pdbx_seq_one_letter_code
_entity_poly.pdbx_strand_id
1 'polypeptide(L)' 'MLTPSETTSYERNSNTAAGLCAGCARVLDDDEVHCCNECASDAYIETGKKGVNSNG' A
#
# COMPACT_ATOMS: atom_id res chain seq x y z
N MET A 1 22.93 -4.29 9.53
CA MET A 1 21.89 -4.89 8.67
C MET A 1 20.56 -4.30 9.08
N LEU A 2 19.69 -4.00 8.11
CA LEU A 2 18.35 -3.48 8.40
C LEU A 2 17.55 -4.53 9.18
N THR A 3 16.75 -4.08 10.14
CA THR A 3 15.72 -4.91 10.77
C THR A 3 14.62 -5.24 9.76
N PRO A 4 13.83 -6.30 9.95
CA PRO A 4 12.77 -6.66 9.02
C PRO A 4 11.81 -5.50 8.67
N SER A 5 11.46 -4.69 9.67
CA SER A 5 10.60 -3.51 9.50
C SER A 5 11.25 -2.40 8.65
N GLU A 6 12.56 -2.22 8.80
CA GLU A 6 13.34 -1.27 8.00
C GLU A 6 13.54 -1.79 6.58
N THR A 7 13.75 -3.10 6.39
CA THR A 7 13.79 -3.74 5.07
C THR A 7 12.48 -3.53 4.32
N THR A 8 11.33 -3.83 4.95
CA THR A 8 10.02 -3.61 4.31
C THR A 8 9.77 -2.14 3.99
N SER A 9 10.23 -1.21 4.83
CA SER A 9 10.07 0.22 4.56
C SER A 9 10.99 0.71 3.44
N TYR A 10 12.22 0.20 3.41
CA TYR A 10 13.18 0.47 2.34
C TYR A 10 12.68 -0.04 0.98
N GLU A 11 12.19 -1.28 0.92
CA GLU A 11 11.65 -1.89 -0.31
C GLU A 11 10.46 -1.10 -0.85
N ARG A 12 9.50 -0.73 0.01
CA ARG A 12 8.35 0.10 -0.38
C ARG A 12 8.75 1.45 -0.95
N ASN A 13 9.75 2.09 -0.33
CA ASN A 13 10.25 3.37 -0.79
C ASN A 13 11.01 3.24 -2.12
N SER A 14 11.81 2.18 -2.26
CA SER A 14 12.52 1.86 -3.50
C SER A 14 11.55 1.63 -4.66
N ASN A 15 10.48 0.88 -4.43
CA ASN A 15 9.43 0.64 -5.42
C ASN A 15 8.76 1.94 -5.85
N THR A 16 8.37 2.79 -4.88
CA THR A 16 7.73 4.08 -5.19
C THR A 16 8.64 4.98 -6.03
N ALA A 17 9.93 5.05 -5.69
CA ALA A 17 10.91 5.83 -6.46
C ALA A 17 11.13 5.31 -7.89
N ALA A 18 10.86 4.04 -8.13
CA ALA A 18 10.93 3.40 -9.44
C ALA A 18 9.60 3.46 -10.23
N GLY A 19 8.55 4.10 -9.70
CA GLY A 19 7.22 4.11 -10.32
C GLY A 19 6.49 2.77 -10.17
N LEU A 20 6.83 1.99 -9.15
CA LEU A 20 6.20 0.71 -8.82
C LEU A 20 5.36 0.83 -7.55
N CYS A 21 4.31 0.02 -7.47
CA CYS A 21 3.47 -0.06 -6.30
C CYS A 21 4.29 -0.49 -5.07
N ALA A 22 4.17 0.26 -3.98
CA ALA A 22 4.81 -0.10 -2.71
C ALA A 22 4.38 -1.48 -2.19
N GLY A 23 3.11 -1.87 -2.35
CA GLY A 23 2.58 -3.15 -1.85
C GLY A 23 2.95 -4.41 -2.65
N CYS A 24 2.87 -4.35 -3.99
CA CYS A 24 3.04 -5.54 -4.85
C CYS A 24 4.12 -5.41 -5.93
N ALA A 25 4.84 -4.28 -5.98
CA ALA A 25 5.90 -4.00 -6.95
C ALA A 25 5.47 -4.01 -8.44
N ARG A 26 4.16 -3.93 -8.74
CA ARG A 26 3.69 -3.74 -10.13
C ARG A 26 3.95 -2.33 -10.64
N VAL A 27 4.07 -2.16 -11.95
CA VAL A 27 4.11 -0.84 -12.59
C VAL A 27 2.80 -0.09 -12.28
N LEU A 28 2.94 1.15 -11.86
CA LEU A 28 1.83 2.07 -11.61
C LEU A 28 1.36 2.69 -12.93
N ASP A 29 0.06 2.91 -13.03
CA ASP A 29 -0.53 3.71 -14.11
C ASP A 29 -0.24 5.21 -13.90
N ASP A 30 -0.43 6.04 -14.93
CA ASP A 30 -0.08 7.48 -14.89
C ASP A 30 -0.80 8.27 -13.79
N ASP A 31 -1.93 7.76 -13.29
CA ASP A 31 -2.73 8.34 -12.21
C ASP A 31 -2.41 7.77 -10.82
N GLU A 32 -1.51 6.80 -10.72
CA GLU A 32 -1.14 6.13 -9.47
C GLU A 32 0.26 6.59 -8.98
N VAL A 33 0.36 7.04 -7.72
CA VAL A 33 1.61 7.67 -7.20
C VAL A 33 2.37 6.80 -6.19
N HIS A 34 1.67 5.94 -5.45
CA HIS A 34 2.27 5.20 -4.32
C HIS A 34 1.84 3.74 -4.25
N CYS A 35 0.54 3.51 -4.45
CA CYS A 35 -0.05 2.19 -4.49
C CYS A 35 -0.97 2.05 -5.69
N CYS A 36 -0.96 0.82 -6.19
CA CYS A 36 -1.90 0.26 -7.12
C CYS A 36 -3.34 0.30 -6.55
N ASN A 37 -4.35 0.46 -7.40
CA ASN A 37 -5.76 0.48 -6.99
C ASN A 37 -6.18 -0.74 -6.16
N GLU A 38 -5.69 -1.95 -6.48
CA GLU A 38 -5.97 -3.16 -5.68
C GLU A 38 -5.39 -3.05 -4.28
N CYS A 39 -4.11 -2.66 -4.15
CA CYS A 39 -3.47 -2.48 -2.84
C CYS A 39 -4.09 -1.33 -2.03
N ALA A 40 -4.53 -0.27 -2.69
CA ALA A 40 -5.24 0.83 -2.05
C ALA A 40 -6.64 0.39 -1.58
N SER A 41 -7.32 -0.43 -2.38
CA SER A 41 -8.63 -1.02 -2.05
C SER A 41 -8.55 -2.00 -0.90
N ASP A 42 -7.52 -2.85 -0.85
CA ASP A 42 -7.31 -3.79 0.27
C ASP A 42 -7.09 -3.03 1.59
N ALA A 43 -6.29 -1.97 1.56
CA ALA A 43 -6.09 -1.10 2.73
C ALA A 43 -7.40 -0.41 3.18
N TYR A 44 -8.27 -0.06 2.23
CA TYR A 44 -9.61 0.47 2.54
C TYR A 44 -10.53 -0.59 3.15
N ILE A 45 -10.50 -1.83 2.65
CA ILE A 45 -11.31 -2.93 3.19
C ILE A 45 -10.90 -3.28 4.63
N GLU A 46 -9.60 -3.29 4.93
CA GLU A 46 -9.11 -3.57 6.29
C GLU A 46 -9.48 -2.47 7.29
N THR A 47 -9.47 -1.21 6.87
CA THR A 47 -9.86 -0.08 7.72
C THR A 47 -11.39 0.06 7.82
N GLY A 48 -12.13 -0.33 6.79
CA GLY A 48 -13.60 -0.34 6.74
C GLY A 48 -14.25 -1.39 7.66
N LYS A 49 -13.55 -2.49 7.98
CA LYS A 49 -14.04 -3.48 8.97
C LYS A 49 -13.93 -3.00 10.42
N LYS A 50 -13.34 -1.84 10.69
CA LYS A 50 -13.19 -1.27 12.02
C LYS A 50 -13.88 0.09 12.14
N GLY A 51 -15.16 0.21 11.73
CA GLY A 51 -15.81 1.51 11.86
C GLY A 51 -17.26 1.71 11.48
N VAL A 52 -18.07 0.70 11.14
CA VAL A 52 -19.53 0.89 11.04
C VAL A 52 -20.25 -0.15 11.87
N ASN A 53 -20.31 0.10 13.18
CA ASN A 53 -21.45 -0.36 13.97
C ASN A 53 -22.67 0.41 13.44
N SER A 54 -23.41 -0.19 12.51
CA SER A 54 -24.80 0.17 12.25
C SER A 54 -25.58 -0.08 13.55
N ASN A 55 -25.80 0.96 14.33
CA ASN A 55 -26.65 0.92 15.52
C ASN A 55 -27.87 1.81 15.24
N GLY A 56 -29.05 1.19 15.21
CA GLY A 56 -30.37 1.85 15.30
C GLY A 56 -30.99 2.25 13.98
#